data_AF-M3EEX3-F1
#
_entry.id   AF-M3EEX3-F1
#
_cell.length_a   1.000
_cell.length_b   1.000
_cell.length_c   1.000
_cell.angle_alpha   90.00
_cell.angle_beta   90.00
_cell.angle_gamma   90.00
#
_symmetry.space_group_name_H-M   'P 1'
#
loop_
_entity.id
_entity.type
_entity.pdbx_description
1 polymer ?
#
loop_
_entity_poly.entity_id
_entity_poly.type
_entity_poly.pdbx_seq_one_letter_code
_entity_poly.pdbx_strand_id
1 'polypeptide(L)'
;MKSGKGVRSACLETDKFSMKAEYILPNKEFSGTFELVVLKVSSSFKKQHIIEIAFQKFVADESGFPISKCTLLFVNSKFHFQGEIQADSFFVCKDVTDEVMLKGKETTEIAHSLYDLLSRKNLPPRFVSNLCSHPRNCLYPEVCLTPNVPGDIFTLREGKEESVRFYEQGIFNLKDIQNTDALTYRQKTQIQTIQTGSAFINQKVFSEFFNRIKYPIYFLDFESINPPIPIYSNSHPFQHVPFLFSLHVIRENLSQEPENFYYIDDGIEDPRKKY
;
A
#
# COMPACT_ATOMS: atom_id res chain seq x y z
N MET A 1 26.88 12.23 18.79
CA MET A 1 27.48 10.95 18.37
C MET A 1 28.97 10.78 18.72
N LYS A 2 29.65 11.76 19.35
CA LYS A 2 31.05 11.60 19.84
C LYS A 2 31.21 10.61 21.01
N SER A 3 30.12 10.05 21.52
CA SER A 3 30.09 9.05 22.59
C SER A 3 30.39 7.62 22.12
N GLY A 4 30.51 7.39 20.80
CA GLY A 4 30.67 6.04 20.25
C GLY A 4 29.45 5.12 20.45
N LYS A 5 28.28 5.70 20.75
CA LYS A 5 27.02 4.96 20.93
C LYS A 5 26.11 5.18 19.72
N GLY A 6 25.42 4.11 19.32
CA GLY A 6 24.34 4.18 18.34
C GLY A 6 23.16 5.02 18.84
N VAL A 7 22.45 5.64 17.91
CA VAL A 7 21.26 6.46 18.17
C VAL A 7 20.07 5.83 17.46
N ARG A 8 18.94 5.72 18.18
CA ARG A 8 17.64 5.35 17.61
C ARG A 8 16.82 6.61 17.34
N SER A 9 16.09 6.63 16.23
CA SER A 9 15.21 7.73 15.81
C SER A 9 15.95 9.06 15.72
N ALA A 10 17.12 9.05 15.08
CA ALA A 10 17.92 10.25 14.87
C ALA A 10 17.20 11.20 13.90
N CYS A 11 17.13 12.48 14.26
CA CYS A 11 16.73 13.55 13.36
C CYS A 11 17.98 14.31 12.95
N LEU A 12 18.24 14.43 11.65
CA LEU A 12 19.32 15.24 11.11
C LEU A 12 18.72 16.27 10.15
N GLU A 13 19.29 17.46 10.18
CA GLU A 13 18.82 18.59 9.40
C GLU A 13 20.02 19.29 8.76
N THR A 14 19.81 19.76 7.54
CA THR A 14 20.65 20.73 6.83
C THR A 14 19.86 22.03 6.69
N ASP A 15 20.42 23.04 6.05
CA ASP A 15 19.72 24.29 5.78
C ASP A 15 18.44 24.09 4.92
N LYS A 16 18.37 23.01 4.14
CA LYS A 16 17.30 22.77 3.15
C LYS A 16 16.48 21.51 3.41
N PHE A 17 17.05 20.52 4.08
CA PHE A 17 16.46 19.19 4.18
C PHE A 17 16.45 18.72 5.63
N SER A 18 15.42 17.96 5.98
CA SER A 18 15.34 17.24 7.24
C SER A 18 15.09 15.77 6.96
N MET A 19 15.60 14.92 7.84
CA MET A 19 15.32 13.49 7.81
C MET A 19 15.16 12.92 9.20
N LYS A 20 14.46 11.78 9.26
CA LYS A 20 14.42 10.92 10.43
C LYS A 20 14.88 9.52 10.02
N ALA A 21 15.92 9.03 10.66
CA ALA A 21 16.45 7.68 10.47
C ALA A 21 16.13 6.80 11.69
N GLU A 22 15.79 5.53 11.48
CA GLU A 22 15.48 4.60 12.57
C GLU A 22 16.70 4.34 13.45
N TYR A 23 17.86 4.06 12.85
CA TYR A 23 19.11 3.86 13.59
C TYR A 23 20.31 4.43 12.82
N ILE A 24 21.19 5.10 13.57
CA ILE A 24 22.51 5.51 13.10
C ILE A 24 23.52 4.94 14.10
N LEU A 25 24.38 4.05 13.62
CA LEU A 25 25.35 3.31 14.44
C LEU A 25 26.77 3.73 14.06
N PRO A 26 27.73 3.86 15.00
CA PRO A 26 29.13 4.01 14.65
C PRO A 26 29.62 2.80 13.85
N ASN A 27 30.31 3.04 12.73
CA ASN A 27 30.93 1.96 11.98
C ASN A 27 32.22 1.52 12.68
N LYS A 28 32.32 0.22 12.98
CA LYS A 28 33.48 -0.36 13.68
C LYS A 28 34.70 -0.54 12.77
N GLU A 29 34.48 -0.70 11.47
CA GLU A 29 35.54 -0.93 10.48
C GLU A 29 36.15 0.39 10.01
N PHE A 30 35.32 1.43 9.88
CA PHE A 30 35.72 2.74 9.39
C PHE A 30 35.52 3.82 10.46
N SER A 31 36.57 4.10 11.22
CA SER A 31 36.54 5.09 12.31
C SER A 31 36.06 6.47 11.82
N GLY A 32 35.19 7.11 12.60
CA GLY A 32 34.62 8.42 12.30
C GLY A 32 33.44 8.39 11.31
N THR A 33 33.07 7.22 10.81
CA THR A 33 31.91 7.03 9.92
C THR A 33 30.79 6.22 10.58
N PHE A 34 29.63 6.19 9.96
CA PHE A 34 28.41 5.60 10.52
C PHE A 34 27.73 4.62 9.56
N GLU A 35 26.98 3.70 10.14
CA GLU A 35 26.05 2.80 9.47
C GLU A 35 24.62 3.31 9.69
N LEU A 36 23.87 3.47 8.60
CA LEU A 36 22.45 3.77 8.64
C LEU A 36 21.67 2.46 8.53
N VAL A 37 20.83 2.16 9.53
CA VAL A 37 20.00 0.94 9.55
C VAL A 37 18.54 1.32 9.51
N VAL A 38 17.84 0.87 8.47
CA VAL A 38 16.41 1.10 8.27
C VAL A 38 15.66 -0.21 8.48
N LEU A 39 14.69 -0.21 9.41
CA LEU A 39 13.85 -1.36 9.70
C LEU A 39 12.53 -1.28 8.92
N LYS A 40 12.17 -2.35 8.21
CA LYS A 40 10.86 -2.48 7.57
C LYS A 40 10.12 -3.69 8.14
N VAL A 41 8.88 -3.45 8.53
CA VAL A 41 7.95 -4.49 9.01
C VAL A 41 7.39 -5.23 7.79
N SER A 42 8.24 -6.01 7.13
CA SER A 42 7.92 -6.82 5.96
C SER A 42 8.74 -8.11 5.97
N SER A 43 8.28 -9.11 5.22
CA SER A 43 9.02 -10.37 5.01
C SER A 43 9.97 -10.34 3.82
N SER A 44 9.95 -9.26 3.04
CA SER A 44 10.69 -9.17 1.78
C SER A 44 11.32 -7.79 1.56
N PHE A 45 12.43 -7.82 0.83
CA PHE A 45 13.12 -6.66 0.32
C PHE A 45 12.32 -6.00 -0.81
N LYS A 46 12.16 -4.67 -0.74
CA LYS A 46 11.55 -3.87 -1.82
C LYS A 46 12.53 -2.78 -2.27
N LYS A 47 12.83 -2.75 -3.57
CA LYS A 47 13.77 -1.77 -4.18
C LYS A 47 13.39 -0.32 -3.92
N GLN A 48 12.11 -0.02 -3.69
CA GLN A 48 11.63 1.33 -3.40
C GLN A 48 12.28 1.95 -2.13
N HIS A 49 12.74 1.12 -1.19
CA HIS A 49 13.41 1.61 0.02
C HIS A 49 14.84 2.13 -0.24
N ILE A 50 15.45 1.78 -1.37
CA ILE A 50 16.79 2.29 -1.72
C ILE A 50 16.77 3.81 -1.89
N ILE A 51 15.70 4.37 -2.46
CA ILE A 51 15.56 5.81 -2.67
C ILE A 51 15.45 6.55 -1.32
N GLU A 52 14.67 5.99 -0.39
CA GLU A 52 14.54 6.50 0.98
C GLU A 52 15.89 6.52 1.70
N ILE A 53 16.61 5.40 1.66
CA ILE A 53 17.93 5.26 2.30
C ILE A 53 18.97 6.18 1.65
N ALA A 54 18.95 6.32 0.33
CA ALA A 54 19.83 7.23 -0.39
C ALA A 54 19.60 8.69 0.01
N PHE A 55 18.33 9.10 0.19
CA PHE A 55 18.01 10.44 0.66
C PHE A 55 18.49 10.64 2.11
N GLN A 56 18.24 9.66 3.00
CA GLN A 56 18.71 9.73 4.38
C GLN A 56 20.25 9.79 4.47
N LYS A 57 20.95 8.99 3.65
CA LYS A 57 22.41 9.02 3.55
C LYS A 57 22.91 10.40 3.12
N PHE A 58 22.30 10.97 2.08
CA PHE A 58 22.62 12.30 1.57
C PHE A 58 22.50 13.38 2.66
N VAL A 59 21.37 13.44 3.36
CA VAL A 59 21.16 14.42 4.44
C VAL A 59 22.14 14.17 5.60
N ALA A 60 22.40 12.91 5.96
CA ALA A 60 23.37 12.59 7.02
C ALA A 60 24.79 13.06 6.68
N ASP A 61 25.25 12.79 5.46
CA ASP A 61 26.58 13.20 4.99
C ASP A 61 26.70 14.74 5.02
N GLU A 62 25.70 15.48 4.52
CA GLU A 62 25.68 16.95 4.54
C GLU A 62 25.62 17.52 5.96
N SER A 63 24.95 16.86 6.89
CA SER A 63 24.93 17.22 8.32
C SER A 63 26.23 16.85 9.05
N GLY A 64 27.26 16.37 8.35
CA GLY A 64 28.57 16.04 8.93
C GLY A 64 28.66 14.67 9.60
N PHE A 65 27.73 13.75 9.28
CA PHE A 65 27.73 12.37 9.74
C PHE A 65 27.96 11.43 8.56
N PRO A 66 29.22 11.22 8.13
CA PRO A 66 29.53 10.44 6.94
C PRO A 66 29.07 9.00 7.10
N ILE A 67 28.14 8.58 6.24
CA ILE A 67 27.60 7.22 6.21
C ILE A 67 28.47 6.36 5.29
N SER A 68 29.09 5.33 5.85
CA SER A 68 29.93 4.36 5.14
C SER A 68 29.20 3.05 4.85
N LYS A 69 28.08 2.78 5.52
CA LYS A 69 27.30 1.56 5.35
C LYS A 69 25.81 1.83 5.46
N CYS A 70 25.03 1.15 4.62
CA CYS A 70 23.58 1.19 4.65
C CYS A 70 23.03 -0.23 4.76
N THR A 71 22.21 -0.49 5.78
CA THR A 71 21.61 -1.80 6.03
C THR A 71 20.10 -1.70 6.05
N LEU A 72 19.43 -2.56 5.29
CA LEU A 72 18.00 -2.78 5.42
C LEU A 72 17.76 -3.99 6.32
N LEU A 73 16.99 -3.78 7.38
CA LEU A 73 16.56 -4.81 8.32
C LEU A 73 15.09 -5.16 8.05
N PHE A 74 14.77 -6.45 7.95
CA PHE A 74 13.39 -6.92 7.77
C PHE A 74 13.11 -8.18 8.58
N VAL A 75 11.84 -8.53 8.75
CA VAL A 75 11.43 -9.68 9.58
C VAL A 75 11.59 -10.97 8.79
N ASN A 76 12.24 -11.96 9.39
CA ASN A 76 12.37 -13.30 8.83
C ASN A 76 11.04 -14.05 8.95
N SER A 77 10.27 -14.14 7.85
CA SER A 77 8.99 -14.88 7.86
C SER A 77 9.12 -16.39 8.10
N LYS A 78 10.34 -16.93 8.09
CA LYS A 78 10.63 -18.33 8.41
C LYS A 78 11.11 -18.53 9.85
N PHE A 79 11.21 -17.46 10.65
CA PHE A 79 11.56 -17.58 12.05
C PHE A 79 10.49 -18.40 12.79
N HIS A 80 10.91 -19.48 13.43
CA HIS A 80 10.03 -20.35 14.20
C HIS A 80 10.00 -19.89 15.66
N PHE A 81 8.86 -19.35 16.10
CA PHE A 81 8.72 -18.83 17.45
C PHE A 81 8.47 -19.95 18.47
N GLN A 82 9.31 -20.01 19.50
CA GLN A 82 9.23 -20.98 20.59
C GLN A 82 9.08 -20.29 21.95
N GLY A 83 8.28 -19.22 22.01
CA GLY A 83 8.03 -18.45 23.25
C GLY A 83 9.00 -17.29 23.48
N GLU A 84 10.15 -17.27 22.81
CA GLU A 84 11.12 -16.17 22.90
C GLU A 84 11.59 -15.71 21.51
N ILE A 85 11.92 -14.42 21.41
CA ILE A 85 12.43 -13.80 20.17
C ILE A 85 13.95 -13.72 20.26
N GLN A 86 14.63 -14.48 19.39
CA GLN A 86 16.08 -14.41 19.22
C GLN A 86 16.42 -13.47 18.07
N ALA A 87 16.85 -12.24 18.39
CA ALA A 87 16.98 -11.13 17.43
C ALA A 87 17.79 -11.49 16.17
N ASP A 88 18.91 -12.21 16.32
CA ASP A 88 19.81 -12.59 15.23
C ASP A 88 19.16 -13.53 14.20
N SER A 89 18.11 -14.25 14.60
CA SER A 89 17.35 -15.16 13.73
C SER A 89 15.99 -14.60 13.32
N PHE A 90 15.45 -13.65 14.11
CA PHE A 90 14.18 -12.99 13.86
C PHE A 90 14.29 -11.95 12.75
N PHE A 91 15.41 -11.24 12.68
CA PHE A 91 15.66 -10.27 11.63
C PHE A 91 16.59 -10.82 10.54
N VAL A 92 16.37 -10.35 9.31
CA VAL A 92 17.30 -10.50 8.21
C VAL A 92 17.91 -9.14 7.93
N CYS A 93 19.24 -9.07 7.98
CA CYS A 93 20.03 -7.90 7.61
C CYS A 93 20.46 -8.04 6.15
N LYS A 94 20.17 -7.03 5.32
CA LYS A 94 20.73 -6.93 3.97
C LYS A 94 21.56 -5.65 3.87
N ASP A 95 22.83 -5.82 3.55
CA ASP A 95 23.67 -4.70 3.11
C ASP A 95 23.17 -4.19 1.76
N VAL A 96 22.90 -2.89 1.68
CA VAL A 96 22.41 -2.20 0.49
C VAL A 96 23.29 -1.01 0.11
N THR A 97 24.52 -0.97 0.64
CA THR A 97 25.44 0.16 0.49
C THR A 97 25.70 0.47 -0.97
N ASP A 98 26.00 -0.53 -1.79
CA ASP A 98 26.28 -0.35 -3.22
C ASP A 98 25.05 0.14 -3.98
N GLU A 99 23.87 -0.44 -3.74
CA GLU A 99 22.62 0.00 -4.39
C GLU A 99 22.28 1.45 -4.03
N VAL A 100 22.53 1.86 -2.79
CA VAL A 100 22.32 3.23 -2.31
C VAL A 100 23.32 4.19 -2.94
N MET A 101 24.60 3.82 -2.99
CA MET A 101 25.65 4.63 -3.60
C MET A 101 25.39 4.91 -5.08
N LEU A 102 24.92 3.89 -5.83
CA LEU A 102 24.53 4.05 -7.24
C LEU A 102 23.38 5.06 -7.44
N LYS A 103 22.54 5.26 -6.42
CA LYS A 103 21.42 6.22 -6.45
C LYS A 103 21.75 7.60 -5.90
N GLY A 104 22.93 7.80 -5.32
CA GLY A 104 23.29 9.03 -4.60
C GLY A 104 23.12 10.29 -5.45
N LYS A 105 23.77 10.35 -6.63
CA LYS A 105 23.72 11.53 -7.51
C LYS A 105 22.30 11.89 -7.94
N GLU A 106 21.55 10.92 -8.45
CA GLU A 106 20.15 11.09 -8.89
C GLU A 106 19.28 11.58 -7.73
N THR A 107 19.47 11.02 -6.54
CA THR A 107 18.71 11.39 -5.34
C THR A 107 18.98 12.83 -4.92
N THR A 108 20.24 13.26 -4.90
CA THR A 108 20.62 14.65 -4.56
C THR A 108 20.10 15.65 -5.58
N GLU A 109 20.17 15.33 -6.89
CA GLU A 109 19.64 16.18 -7.96
C GLU A 109 18.12 16.34 -7.85
N ILE A 110 17.39 15.24 -7.60
CA ILE A 110 15.94 15.26 -7.40
C ILE A 110 15.57 16.06 -6.13
N ALA A 111 16.27 15.83 -5.01
CA ALA A 111 16.00 16.53 -3.75
C ALA A 111 16.13 18.05 -3.91
N HIS A 112 17.21 18.51 -4.55
CA HIS A 112 17.41 19.94 -4.84
C HIS A 112 16.39 20.49 -5.82
N SER A 113 16.07 19.74 -6.89
CA SER A 113 15.04 20.14 -7.85
C SER A 113 13.67 20.32 -7.17
N LEU A 114 13.30 19.43 -6.25
CA LEU A 114 12.08 19.53 -5.46
C LEU A 114 12.11 20.71 -4.48
N TYR A 115 13.22 20.94 -3.80
CA TYR A 115 13.39 22.10 -2.92
C TYR A 115 13.25 23.42 -3.69
N ASP A 116 13.94 23.53 -4.83
CA ASP A 116 13.89 24.72 -5.69
C ASP A 116 12.47 24.93 -6.23
N LEU A 117 11.76 23.87 -6.58
CA LEU A 117 10.37 23.93 -7.01
C LEU A 117 9.46 24.49 -5.91
N LEU A 118 9.58 23.99 -4.68
CA LEU A 118 8.80 24.43 -3.53
C LEU A 118 9.14 25.86 -3.08
N SER A 119 10.36 26.31 -3.33
CA SER A 119 10.85 27.64 -2.96
C SER A 119 10.43 28.75 -3.95
N ARG A 120 9.84 28.40 -5.10
CA ARG A 120 9.37 29.37 -6.09
C ARG A 120 8.14 30.11 -5.58
N LYS A 121 8.15 31.45 -5.70
CA LYS A 121 6.95 32.29 -5.47
C LYS A 121 5.82 31.94 -6.45
N ASN A 122 6.19 31.66 -7.70
CA ASN A 122 5.26 31.27 -8.76
C ASN A 122 5.45 29.79 -9.05
N LEU A 123 4.47 28.98 -8.68
CA LEU A 123 4.44 27.56 -9.01
C LEU A 123 4.34 27.38 -10.54
N PRO A 124 4.88 26.28 -11.09
CA PRO A 124 4.74 26.00 -12.51
C PRO A 124 3.25 25.95 -12.91
N PRO A 125 2.92 26.31 -14.17
CA PRO A 125 1.57 26.20 -14.67
C PRO A 125 1.02 24.79 -14.42
N ARG A 126 -0.16 24.71 -13.83
CA ARG A 126 -0.90 23.45 -13.64
C ARG A 126 -1.55 23.07 -14.97
N PHE A 127 -0.75 22.82 -15.98
CA PHE A 127 -1.26 22.07 -17.13
C PHE A 127 -1.50 20.64 -16.68
N VAL A 128 -2.48 19.95 -17.29
CA VAL A 128 -2.69 18.51 -17.12
C VAL A 128 -1.34 17.85 -17.35
N SER A 129 -0.67 17.55 -16.25
CA SER A 129 0.69 17.08 -16.30
C SER A 129 0.59 15.63 -16.77
N ASN A 130 1.25 15.33 -17.89
CA ASN A 130 1.41 13.96 -18.39
C ASN A 130 2.13 13.03 -17.38
N LEU A 131 2.48 13.54 -16.19
CA LEU A 131 3.03 12.76 -15.07
C LEU A 131 1.93 12.06 -14.26
N CYS A 132 0.67 12.51 -14.32
CA CYS A 132 -0.44 11.81 -13.68
C CYS A 132 -0.88 10.63 -14.55
N SER A 133 -0.91 9.43 -13.98
CA SER A 133 -1.26 8.21 -14.72
C SER A 133 -2.70 8.21 -15.22
N HIS A 134 -3.61 8.87 -14.50
CA HIS A 134 -5.01 9.06 -14.87
C HIS A 134 -5.72 10.10 -13.99
N PRO A 135 -6.58 10.99 -14.54
CA PRO A 135 -7.33 11.97 -13.75
C PRO A 135 -8.24 11.38 -12.67
N ARG A 136 -8.81 10.18 -12.87
CA ARG A 136 -9.59 9.44 -11.83
C ARG A 136 -8.87 9.33 -10.49
N ASN A 137 -7.54 9.22 -10.53
CA ASN A 137 -6.72 8.98 -9.36
C ASN A 137 -6.13 10.29 -8.79
N CYS A 138 -6.57 11.45 -9.30
CA CYS A 138 -6.10 12.73 -8.80
C CYS A 138 -6.69 12.96 -7.40
N LEU A 139 -5.82 13.20 -6.42
CA LEU A 139 -6.23 13.55 -5.06
C LEU A 139 -6.69 15.01 -4.93
N TYR A 140 -6.36 15.85 -5.93
CA TYR A 140 -6.63 17.29 -5.90
C TYR A 140 -7.21 17.79 -7.25
N PRO A 141 -8.33 17.22 -7.73
CA PRO A 141 -8.91 17.59 -9.02
C PRO A 141 -9.34 19.06 -9.06
N GLU A 142 -9.86 19.59 -7.95
CA GLU A 142 -10.23 21.01 -7.77
C GLU A 142 -9.06 22.00 -7.80
N VAL A 143 -7.83 21.50 -7.78
CA VAL A 143 -6.60 22.31 -7.81
C VAL A 143 -5.92 22.19 -9.17
N CYS A 144 -5.88 20.96 -9.70
CA CYS A 144 -5.10 20.61 -10.88
C CYS A 144 -5.91 20.62 -12.18
N LEU A 145 -7.23 20.42 -12.12
CA LEU A 145 -8.09 20.26 -13.30
C LEU A 145 -9.05 21.44 -13.51
N THR A 146 -9.06 22.43 -12.61
CA THR A 146 -9.83 23.68 -12.78
C THR A 146 -9.44 24.40 -14.07
N PRO A 147 -10.41 24.92 -14.84
CA PRO A 147 -11.86 24.94 -14.57
C PRO A 147 -12.62 23.65 -14.96
N ASN A 148 -11.96 22.71 -15.62
CA ASN A 148 -12.56 21.51 -16.21
C ASN A 148 -12.57 20.33 -15.22
N VAL A 149 -13.10 20.53 -14.02
CA VAL A 149 -13.12 19.44 -13.02
C VAL A 149 -14.07 18.34 -13.51
N PRO A 150 -13.60 17.08 -13.64
CA PRO A 150 -14.46 15.98 -14.09
C PRO A 150 -15.52 15.66 -13.04
N GLY A 151 -16.73 15.33 -13.50
CA GLY A 151 -17.73 14.64 -12.69
C GLY A 151 -17.40 13.14 -12.61
N ASP A 152 -18.32 12.29 -13.05
CA ASP A 152 -18.14 10.85 -13.01
C ASP A 152 -17.57 10.24 -14.30
N ILE A 153 -17.15 11.02 -15.30
CA ILE A 153 -16.67 10.51 -16.60
C ILE A 153 -15.55 9.48 -16.47
N PHE A 154 -14.61 9.73 -15.56
CA PHE A 154 -13.48 8.82 -15.34
C PHE A 154 -13.86 7.57 -14.56
N THR A 155 -15.12 7.44 -14.11
CA THR A 155 -15.66 6.22 -13.50
C THR A 155 -16.10 5.18 -14.53
N LEU A 156 -16.00 5.47 -15.84
CA LEU A 156 -16.25 4.50 -16.92
C LEU A 156 -15.47 3.20 -16.69
N ARG A 157 -16.18 2.08 -16.73
CA ARG A 157 -15.58 0.76 -16.50
C ARG A 157 -14.62 0.41 -17.64
N GLU A 158 -13.38 0.06 -17.27
CA GLU A 158 -12.33 -0.37 -18.21
C GLU A 158 -12.12 0.62 -19.39
N GLY A 159 -12.53 1.89 -19.24
CA GLY A 159 -12.62 2.87 -20.32
C GLY A 159 -11.65 4.02 -20.18
N LYS A 160 -10.38 3.75 -19.85
CA LYS A 160 -9.36 4.78 -19.60
C LYS A 160 -9.20 5.70 -20.82
N GLU A 161 -9.05 5.13 -22.01
CA GLU A 161 -8.83 5.90 -23.23
C GLU A 161 -10.09 6.65 -23.66
N GLU A 162 -11.26 6.01 -23.57
CA GLU A 162 -12.54 6.59 -23.94
C GLU A 162 -12.93 7.73 -23.00
N SER A 163 -12.73 7.57 -21.69
CA SER A 163 -13.02 8.64 -20.72
C SER A 163 -12.11 9.85 -20.88
N VAL A 164 -10.83 9.67 -21.22
CA VAL A 164 -9.92 10.77 -21.59
C VAL A 164 -10.41 11.46 -22.86
N ARG A 165 -10.77 10.71 -23.91
CA ARG A 165 -11.30 11.27 -25.15
C ARG A 165 -12.57 12.09 -24.93
N PHE A 166 -13.52 11.58 -24.13
CA PHE A 166 -14.74 12.31 -23.80
C PHE A 166 -14.45 13.56 -22.98
N TYR A 167 -13.53 13.48 -22.03
CA TYR A 167 -13.10 14.62 -21.24
C TYR A 167 -12.47 15.72 -22.09
N GLU A 168 -11.61 15.37 -23.06
CA GLU A 168 -11.03 16.31 -24.04
C GLU A 168 -12.09 16.96 -24.94
N GLN A 169 -13.23 16.29 -25.14
CA GLN A 169 -14.40 16.82 -25.85
C GLN A 169 -15.31 17.69 -24.95
N GLY A 170 -14.95 17.90 -23.68
CA GLY A 170 -15.74 18.68 -22.72
C GLY A 170 -16.89 17.91 -22.07
N ILE A 171 -16.90 16.59 -22.16
CA ILE A 171 -17.90 15.72 -21.50
C ILE A 171 -17.35 15.30 -20.15
N PHE A 172 -17.95 15.81 -19.07
CA PHE A 172 -17.48 15.59 -17.70
C PHE A 172 -18.28 14.55 -16.92
N ASN A 173 -19.47 14.18 -17.39
CA ASN A 173 -20.30 13.14 -16.77
C ASN A 173 -20.69 12.05 -17.76
N LEU A 174 -20.84 10.82 -17.26
CA LEU A 174 -21.29 9.65 -18.03
C LEU A 174 -22.70 9.84 -18.59
N LYS A 175 -23.59 10.52 -17.86
CA LYS A 175 -24.95 10.81 -18.33
C LYS A 175 -24.97 11.66 -19.60
N ASP A 176 -23.94 12.48 -19.82
CA ASP A 176 -23.87 13.44 -20.92
C ASP A 176 -23.37 12.76 -22.23
N ILE A 177 -22.90 11.50 -22.16
CA ILE A 177 -22.45 10.73 -23.33
C ILE A 177 -23.66 10.37 -24.21
N GLN A 178 -23.69 10.92 -25.42
CA GLN A 178 -24.76 10.68 -26.39
C GLN A 178 -24.46 9.48 -27.31
N ASN A 179 -23.25 9.40 -27.84
CA ASN A 179 -22.84 8.31 -28.73
C ASN A 179 -22.08 7.23 -27.94
N THR A 180 -22.66 6.03 -27.90
CA THR A 180 -22.07 4.88 -27.23
C THR A 180 -21.64 3.78 -28.20
N ASP A 181 -21.73 3.96 -29.52
CA ASP A 181 -21.57 2.89 -30.52
C ASP A 181 -20.25 2.13 -30.39
N ALA A 182 -19.16 2.87 -30.20
CA ALA A 182 -17.80 2.35 -30.02
C ALA A 182 -17.53 1.77 -28.61
N LEU A 183 -18.47 1.89 -27.68
CA LEU A 183 -18.31 1.39 -26.32
C LEU A 183 -18.69 -0.08 -26.20
N THR A 184 -18.04 -0.76 -25.26
CA THR A 184 -18.34 -2.15 -24.94
C THR A 184 -19.74 -2.28 -24.35
N TYR A 185 -20.30 -3.50 -24.38
CA TYR A 185 -21.59 -3.79 -23.76
C TYR A 185 -21.66 -3.34 -22.29
N ARG A 186 -20.62 -3.59 -21.50
CA ARG A 186 -20.57 -3.21 -20.08
C ARG A 186 -20.60 -1.70 -19.88
N GLN A 187 -19.90 -0.95 -20.72
CA GLN A 187 -19.87 0.51 -20.67
C GLN A 187 -21.23 1.11 -21.10
N LYS A 188 -21.85 0.56 -22.16
CA LYS A 188 -23.21 0.92 -22.58
C LYS A 188 -24.20 0.71 -21.45
N THR A 189 -24.16 -0.44 -20.79
CA THR A 189 -25.00 -0.75 -19.62
C THR A 189 -24.79 0.25 -18.48
N GLN A 190 -23.54 0.60 -18.15
CA GLN A 190 -23.23 1.59 -17.12
C GLN A 190 -23.84 2.96 -17.45
N ILE A 191 -23.61 3.46 -18.68
CA ILE A 191 -24.14 4.75 -19.13
C ILE A 191 -25.67 4.76 -19.12
N GLN A 192 -26.30 3.72 -19.66
CA GLN A 192 -27.76 3.60 -19.67
C GLN A 192 -28.33 3.58 -18.24
N THR A 193 -27.69 2.87 -17.31
CA THR A 193 -28.10 2.82 -15.89
C THR A 193 -28.04 4.20 -15.25
N ILE A 194 -26.98 4.97 -15.52
CA ILE A 194 -26.81 6.33 -15.00
C ILE A 194 -27.83 7.29 -15.62
N GLN A 195 -28.07 7.19 -16.94
CA GLN A 195 -29.02 8.06 -17.65
C GLN A 195 -30.48 7.81 -17.24
N THR A 196 -30.85 6.54 -17.02
CA THR A 196 -32.23 6.15 -16.69
C THR A 196 -32.49 6.11 -15.19
N GLY A 197 -31.45 6.09 -14.35
CA GLY A 197 -31.55 5.82 -12.91
C GLY A 197 -32.01 4.39 -12.57
N SER A 198 -32.12 3.51 -13.57
CA SER A 198 -32.68 2.16 -13.42
C SER A 198 -31.58 1.11 -13.43
N ALA A 199 -31.54 0.26 -12.40
CA ALA A 199 -30.54 -0.80 -12.30
C ALA A 199 -30.66 -1.82 -13.45
N PHE A 200 -29.52 -2.16 -14.07
CA PHE A 200 -29.47 -3.26 -15.02
C PHE A 200 -29.37 -4.62 -14.29
N ILE A 201 -30.28 -5.54 -14.62
CA ILE A 201 -30.33 -6.90 -14.04
C ILE A 201 -30.26 -7.93 -15.15
N ASN A 202 -29.20 -8.75 -15.17
CA ASN A 202 -29.12 -9.91 -16.04
C ASN A 202 -29.87 -11.10 -15.41
N GLN A 203 -31.20 -11.12 -15.58
CA GLN A 203 -32.08 -12.12 -14.97
C GLN A 203 -31.69 -13.56 -15.32
N LYS A 204 -31.21 -13.81 -16.54
CA LYS A 204 -30.78 -15.14 -16.98
C LYS A 204 -29.60 -15.66 -16.16
N VAL A 205 -28.56 -14.84 -16.01
CA VAL A 205 -27.35 -15.22 -15.24
C VAL A 205 -27.69 -15.46 -13.77
N PHE A 206 -28.52 -14.61 -13.16
CA PHE A 206 -28.98 -14.82 -11.78
C PHE A 206 -29.78 -16.12 -11.65
N SER A 207 -30.71 -16.38 -12.57
CA SER A 207 -31.51 -17.62 -12.55
C SER A 207 -30.61 -18.86 -12.66
N GLU A 208 -29.64 -18.85 -13.57
CA GLU A 208 -28.66 -19.94 -13.72
C GLU A 208 -27.78 -20.12 -12.48
N PHE A 209 -27.36 -19.03 -11.83
CA PHE A 209 -26.59 -19.06 -10.59
C PHE A 209 -27.41 -19.65 -9.44
N PHE A 210 -28.63 -19.13 -9.20
CA PHE A 210 -29.50 -19.59 -8.13
C PHE A 210 -29.93 -21.05 -8.31
N ASN A 211 -30.10 -21.53 -9.54
CA ASN A 211 -30.41 -22.94 -9.82
C ASN A 211 -29.30 -23.92 -9.39
N ARG A 212 -28.04 -23.44 -9.28
CA ARG A 212 -26.89 -24.24 -8.82
C ARG A 212 -26.80 -24.32 -7.31
N ILE A 213 -27.40 -23.37 -6.59
CA ILE A 213 -27.41 -23.39 -5.13
C ILE A 213 -28.28 -24.56 -4.67
N LYS A 214 -27.70 -25.42 -3.85
CA LYS A 214 -28.38 -26.58 -3.25
C LYS A 214 -28.32 -26.47 -1.74
N TYR A 215 -29.39 -26.94 -1.13
CA TYR A 215 -29.46 -27.06 0.31
C TYR A 215 -28.62 -28.24 0.82
N PRO A 216 -28.08 -28.15 2.06
CA PRO A 216 -28.05 -26.96 2.91
C PRO A 216 -27.12 -25.86 2.35
N ILE A 217 -27.53 -24.59 2.51
CA ILE A 217 -26.76 -23.41 2.09
C ILE A 217 -25.92 -22.94 3.28
N TYR A 218 -24.63 -22.74 3.06
CA TYR A 218 -23.67 -22.32 4.07
C TYR A 218 -23.15 -20.92 3.76
N PHE A 219 -23.26 -20.01 4.73
CA PHE A 219 -22.66 -18.68 4.68
C PHE A 219 -21.54 -18.65 5.72
N LEU A 220 -20.31 -18.86 5.26
CA LEU A 220 -19.12 -18.85 6.09
C LEU A 220 -18.42 -17.49 5.96
N ASP A 221 -18.16 -16.88 7.10
CA ASP A 221 -17.27 -15.73 7.23
C ASP A 221 -16.27 -16.00 8.36
N PHE A 222 -15.04 -15.50 8.24
CA PHE A 222 -14.00 -15.68 9.25
C PHE A 222 -12.99 -14.55 9.23
N GLU A 223 -12.48 -14.22 10.41
CA GLU A 223 -11.43 -13.23 10.60
C GLU A 223 -10.14 -13.89 11.04
N SER A 224 -9.02 -13.32 10.61
CA SER A 224 -7.69 -13.77 10.99
C SER A 224 -6.76 -12.60 11.26
N ILE A 225 -5.81 -12.81 12.16
CA ILE A 225 -4.67 -11.92 12.37
C ILE A 225 -3.43 -12.51 11.71
N ASN A 226 -2.48 -11.67 11.32
CA ASN A 226 -1.20 -12.09 10.74
C ASN A 226 -0.05 -11.20 11.26
N PRO A 227 0.24 -11.26 12.56
CA PRO A 227 1.16 -10.32 13.19
C PRO A 227 2.61 -10.53 12.73
N PRO A 228 3.40 -9.45 12.60
CA PRO A 228 4.84 -9.56 12.32
C PRO A 228 5.63 -10.16 13.50
N ILE A 229 5.11 -10.00 14.71
CA ILE A 229 5.64 -10.64 15.91
C ILE A 229 4.69 -11.79 16.26
N PRO A 230 5.15 -13.05 16.15
CA PRO A 230 4.39 -14.22 16.56
C PRO A 230 3.83 -14.08 17.98
N ILE A 231 2.53 -14.39 18.15
CA ILE A 231 1.85 -14.36 19.45
C ILE A 231 1.85 -15.74 20.10
N TYR A 232 1.62 -16.79 19.31
CA TYR A 232 1.48 -18.15 19.80
C TYR A 232 2.72 -18.99 19.49
N SER A 233 3.18 -19.81 20.43
CA SER A 233 4.29 -20.76 20.22
C SER A 233 4.04 -21.66 19.01
N ASN A 234 5.11 -22.06 18.31
CA ASN A 234 5.02 -22.80 17.05
C ASN A 234 4.25 -22.02 15.95
N SER A 235 4.44 -20.70 15.90
CA SER A 235 4.02 -19.87 14.76
C SER A 235 5.23 -19.14 14.16
N HIS A 236 5.01 -18.51 13.01
CA HIS A 236 6.01 -17.67 12.35
C HIS A 236 5.45 -16.28 12.02
N PRO A 237 6.31 -15.26 11.79
CA PRO A 237 5.85 -13.92 11.41
C PRO A 237 4.92 -13.96 10.20
N PHE A 238 3.88 -13.12 10.24
CA PHE A 238 2.85 -12.99 9.21
C PHE A 238 2.03 -14.27 8.94
N GLN A 239 2.08 -15.27 9.83
CA GLN A 239 1.19 -16.42 9.77
C GLN A 239 -0.24 -15.99 10.04
N HIS A 240 -1.18 -16.37 9.17
CA HIS A 240 -2.60 -16.19 9.45
C HIS A 240 -3.02 -17.09 10.61
N VAL A 241 -3.63 -16.48 11.63
CA VAL A 241 -4.24 -17.14 12.77
C VAL A 241 -5.72 -16.74 12.77
N PRO A 242 -6.63 -17.65 12.35
CA PRO A 242 -8.06 -17.43 12.49
C PRO A 242 -8.41 -17.31 13.96
N PHE A 243 -9.20 -16.31 14.32
CA PHE A 243 -9.65 -16.08 15.70
C PHE A 243 -11.16 -15.91 15.79
N LEU A 244 -11.86 -15.74 14.67
CA LEU A 244 -13.31 -15.63 14.66
C LEU A 244 -13.85 -16.34 13.41
N PHE A 245 -14.93 -17.09 13.56
CA PHE A 245 -15.75 -17.47 12.42
C PHE A 245 -17.23 -17.36 12.78
N SER A 246 -18.05 -17.13 11.76
CA SER A 246 -19.49 -17.29 11.80
C SER A 246 -19.93 -18.13 10.61
N LEU A 247 -20.77 -19.11 10.87
CA LEU A 247 -21.36 -20.00 9.88
C LEU A 247 -22.87 -19.99 10.08
N HIS A 248 -23.57 -19.47 9.08
CA HIS A 248 -25.02 -19.50 9.02
C HIS A 248 -25.44 -20.63 8.07
N VAL A 249 -26.34 -21.51 8.51
CA VAL A 249 -26.79 -22.67 7.74
C VAL A 249 -28.28 -22.62 7.53
N ILE A 250 -28.71 -22.63 6.27
CA ILE A 250 -30.10 -22.79 5.88
C ILE A 250 -30.29 -24.21 5.37
N ARG A 251 -31.06 -25.03 6.09
CA ARG A 251 -31.16 -26.47 5.81
C ARG A 251 -32.01 -26.81 4.61
N GLU A 252 -33.17 -26.19 4.47
CA GLU A 252 -34.17 -26.61 3.47
C GLU A 252 -34.95 -25.44 2.86
N ASN A 253 -35.08 -24.31 3.57
CA ASN A 253 -35.92 -23.20 3.16
C ASN A 253 -35.31 -21.83 3.49
N LEU A 254 -35.09 -20.99 2.48
CA LEU A 254 -34.57 -19.61 2.59
C LEU A 254 -35.39 -18.67 3.50
N SER A 255 -36.66 -18.97 3.79
CA SER A 255 -37.48 -18.18 4.72
C SER A 255 -37.30 -18.58 6.19
N GLN A 256 -36.56 -19.65 6.48
CA GLN A 256 -36.23 -20.03 7.85
C GLN A 256 -35.08 -19.19 8.38
N GLU A 257 -35.14 -18.87 9.68
CA GLU A 257 -33.98 -18.33 10.41
C GLU A 257 -32.81 -19.32 10.31
N PRO A 258 -31.61 -18.87 9.90
CA PRO A 258 -30.45 -19.75 9.79
C PRO A 258 -30.03 -20.34 11.15
N GLU A 259 -29.55 -21.58 11.14
CA GLU A 259 -28.76 -22.11 12.25
C GLU A 259 -27.43 -21.36 12.32
N ASN A 260 -27.09 -20.85 13.50
CA ASN A 260 -25.90 -20.03 13.69
C ASN A 260 -24.85 -20.80 14.49
N PHE A 261 -23.68 -20.99 13.88
CA PHE A 261 -22.48 -21.49 14.55
C PHE A 261 -21.45 -20.39 14.52
N TYR A 262 -20.79 -20.14 15.65
CA TYR A 262 -19.72 -19.15 15.69
C TYR A 262 -18.66 -19.56 16.70
N TYR A 263 -17.48 -19.00 16.51
CA TYR A 263 -16.39 -19.03 17.45
C TYR A 263 -15.78 -17.63 17.49
N ILE A 264 -15.43 -17.17 18.68
CA ILE A 264 -14.60 -16.00 18.88
C ILE A 264 -13.56 -16.37 19.93
N ASP A 265 -12.30 -16.19 19.59
CA ASP A 265 -11.18 -16.45 20.47
C ASP A 265 -11.20 -15.45 21.64
N ASP A 266 -10.86 -15.93 22.84
CA ASP A 266 -10.76 -15.10 24.04
C ASP A 266 -9.38 -14.44 24.19
N GLY A 267 -8.42 -14.78 23.32
CA GLY A 267 -7.05 -14.31 23.37
C GLY A 267 -6.21 -14.92 24.50
N ILE A 268 -6.73 -15.93 25.21
CA ILE A 268 -6.07 -16.61 26.33
C ILE A 268 -5.39 -17.89 25.84
N GLU A 269 -6.12 -18.72 25.10
CA GLU A 269 -5.58 -19.93 24.49
C GLU A 269 -5.23 -19.73 23.02
N ASP A 270 -4.35 -20.58 22.49
CA ASP A 270 -4.06 -20.62 21.06
C ASP A 270 -5.26 -21.23 20.31
N PRO A 271 -5.96 -20.48 19.42
CA PRO A 271 -7.11 -21.00 18.68
C PRO A 271 -6.73 -22.07 17.65
N ARG A 272 -5.44 -22.22 17.36
CA ARG A 272 -4.96 -23.20 16.40
C ARG A 272 -5.04 -24.59 17.00
N LYS A 273 -5.25 -25.57 16.14
CA LYS A 273 -5.32 -26.97 16.54
C LYS A 273 -4.00 -27.39 17.24
N LYS A 274 -4.10 -27.88 18.47
CA LYS A 274 -3.02 -28.57 19.17
C LYS A 274 -2.76 -29.89 18.42
N TYR A 275 -1.58 -30.05 17.82
CA TYR A 275 -1.14 -31.29 17.17
C TYR A 275 -0.36 -32.17 18.15
#